data_AF-A0A2V2ZLI0-F1
#
_entry.id   AF-A0A2V2ZLI0-F1
#
_cell.length_a   1.000
_cell.length_b   1.000
_cell.length_c   1.000
_cell.angle_alpha   90.00
_cell.angle_beta   90.00
_cell.angle_gamma   90.00
#
_symmetry.space_group_name_H-M   'P 1'
#
loop_
_entity.id
_entity.type
_entity.pdbx_description
1 polymer ?
#
loop_
_entity_poly.entity_id
_entity_poly.type
_entity_poly.pdbx_seq_one_letter_code
_entity_poly.pdbx_strand_id
1 'polypeptide(L)'
;MAKIKTVINNLLGKIETTSERYEQTLEKKQEELIETQQKLQDAQFKLKDFHKMKVLGDITEEAYEAEAVTVKALTEKIETLHKEIGLIDTYKTEDVDAVLAEIKKAQAENVGEASNEVSQIKYKMQQAKLEYLQKIAEAREEYWKAVSTENRLNNILVKLGKKNQNYLSGAYEAIGFAGYGNGYSTTNLMVQQNEVFDALNYGRLPSPTISAVEKGKKAGYIK
;
A
#
# COMPACT_ATOMS: atom_id res chain seq x y z
N MET A 1 -0.63 5.99 4.44
CA MET A 1 0.23 5.74 3.25
C MET A 1 1.74 5.98 3.40
N ALA A 2 2.25 7.20 3.71
CA ALA A 2 3.71 7.45 3.70
C ALA A 2 4.50 6.55 4.67
N LYS A 3 3.94 6.30 5.87
CA LYS A 3 4.54 5.41 6.88
C LYS A 3 4.66 3.96 6.41
N ILE A 4 3.65 3.40 5.73
CA ILE A 4 3.70 2.00 5.27
C ILE A 4 4.69 1.81 4.13
N LYS A 5 4.79 2.78 3.20
CA LYS A 5 5.84 2.76 2.17
C LYS A 5 7.24 2.77 2.79
N THR A 6 7.45 3.58 3.84
CA THR A 6 8.70 3.58 4.60
C THR A 6 8.95 2.23 5.29
N VAL A 7 7.93 1.62 5.90
CA VAL A 7 8.05 0.29 6.54
C VAL A 7 8.43 -0.78 5.51
N ILE A 8 7.76 -0.83 4.35
CA ILE A 8 8.07 -1.80 3.28
C ILE A 8 9.49 -1.59 2.77
N ASN A 9 9.91 -0.35 2.51
CA ASN A 9 11.28 -0.07 2.06
C ASN A 9 12.34 -0.47 3.11
N ASN A 10 12.05 -0.25 4.39
CA ASN A 10 12.95 -0.69 5.47
C ASN A 10 13.06 -2.22 5.54
N LEU A 11 11.95 -2.94 5.33
CA LEU A 11 11.95 -4.41 5.30
C LEU A 11 12.70 -4.95 4.07
N LEU A 12 12.56 -4.31 2.90
CA LEU A 12 13.34 -4.64 1.71
C LEU A 12 14.84 -4.43 1.93
N GLY A 13 15.23 -3.28 2.51
CA GLY A 13 16.64 -3.03 2.86
C GLY A 13 17.17 -4.03 3.89
N LYS A 14 16.32 -4.53 4.81
CA LYS A 14 16.68 -5.60 5.74
C LYS A 14 16.96 -6.91 5.00
N ILE A 15 16.18 -7.28 3.98
CA ILE A 15 16.43 -8.47 3.15
C ILE A 15 17.80 -8.37 2.47
N GLU A 16 18.10 -7.22 1.86
CA GLU A 16 19.38 -6.97 1.18
C GLU A 16 20.54 -7.11 2.18
N THR A 17 20.46 -6.39 3.30
CA THR A 17 21.52 -6.40 4.32
C THR A 17 21.72 -7.80 4.94
N THR A 18 20.64 -8.54 5.19
CA THR A 18 20.71 -9.91 5.72
C THR A 18 21.33 -10.85 4.70
N SER A 19 20.94 -10.74 3.42
CA SER A 19 21.49 -11.56 2.34
C SER A 19 22.98 -11.33 2.15
N GLU A 20 23.41 -10.06 2.14
CA GLU A 20 24.84 -9.70 2.06
C GLU A 20 25.65 -10.26 3.24
N ARG A 21 25.11 -10.21 4.47
CA ARG A 21 25.79 -10.78 5.65
C ARG A 21 25.96 -12.29 5.55
N TYR A 22 24.94 -13.01 5.09
CA TYR A 22 25.04 -14.45 4.88
C TYR A 22 26.03 -14.80 3.76
N GLU A 23 26.07 -14.03 2.67
CA GLU A 23 27.03 -14.21 1.58
C GLU A 23 28.47 -13.97 2.04
N GLN A 24 28.73 -12.90 2.79
CA GLN A 24 30.04 -12.64 3.39
C GLN A 24 30.45 -13.73 4.40
N THR A 25 29.49 -14.26 5.16
CA THR A 25 29.76 -15.33 6.12
C THR A 25 30.06 -16.64 5.40
N LEU A 26 29.34 -16.93 4.32
CA LEU A 26 29.57 -18.09 3.46
C LEU A 26 30.96 -18.04 2.83
N GLU A 27 31.34 -16.89 2.26
CA GLU A 27 32.66 -16.68 1.65
C GLU A 27 33.78 -16.95 2.65
N LYS A 28 33.71 -16.35 3.85
CA LYS A 28 34.68 -16.58 4.93
C LYS A 28 34.77 -18.04 5.35
N LYS A 29 33.64 -18.75 5.41
CA LYS A 29 33.61 -20.17 5.77
C LYS A 29 34.17 -21.07 4.67
N GLN A 30 33.97 -20.70 3.41
CA GLN A 30 34.58 -21.38 2.27
C GLN A 30 36.09 -21.17 2.23
N GLU A 31 36.57 -19.95 2.52
CA GLU A 31 38.01 -19.67 2.68
C GLU A 31 38.61 -20.51 3.82
N GLU A 32 37.96 -20.51 5.00
CA GLU A 32 38.40 -21.30 6.15
C GLU A 32 38.46 -22.80 5.83
N LEU A 33 37.50 -23.31 5.04
CA LEU A 33 37.46 -24.69 4.58
C LEU A 33 38.65 -25.01 3.67
N ILE A 34 38.94 -24.16 2.68
CA ILE A 34 40.07 -24.34 1.75
C ILE A 34 41.40 -24.35 2.51
N GLU A 35 41.61 -23.40 3.43
CA GLU A 35 42.81 -23.36 4.26
C GLU A 35 42.95 -24.61 5.14
N THR A 36 41.86 -25.08 5.73
CA THR A 36 41.87 -26.26 6.60
C THR A 36 42.14 -27.53 5.78
N GLN A 37 41.64 -27.62 4.55
CA GLN A 37 41.93 -28.72 3.62
C GLN A 37 43.41 -28.75 3.21
N GLN A 38 44.02 -27.60 2.92
CA GLN A 38 45.46 -27.51 2.65
C GLN A 38 46.28 -27.97 3.85
N LYS A 39 45.95 -27.49 5.06
CA LYS A 39 46.60 -27.91 6.31
C LYS A 39 46.46 -29.42 6.55
N LEU A 40 45.29 -30.00 6.24
CA LEU A 40 45.07 -31.44 6.34
C LEU A 40 45.97 -32.21 5.37
N GLN A 41 46.07 -31.76 4.13
CA GLN A 41 46.92 -32.40 3.12
C GLN A 41 48.40 -32.42 3.54
N ASP A 42 48.90 -31.30 4.05
CA ASP A 42 50.27 -31.20 4.57
C ASP A 42 50.50 -32.09 5.79
N ALA A 43 49.56 -32.09 6.74
CA ALA A 43 49.62 -32.94 7.93
C ALA A 43 49.55 -34.43 7.58
N GLN A 44 48.74 -34.82 6.58
CA GLN A 44 48.68 -36.20 6.08
C GLN A 44 50.00 -36.64 5.44
N PHE A 45 50.64 -35.74 4.68
CA PHE A 45 51.97 -36.01 4.11
C PHE A 45 53.01 -36.21 5.21
N LYS A 46 53.02 -35.31 6.20
CA LYS A 46 53.91 -35.38 7.37
C LYS A 46 53.68 -36.63 8.20
N LEU A 47 52.42 -37.01 8.44
CA LEU A 47 52.06 -38.23 9.16
C LEU A 47 52.60 -39.49 8.46
N LYS A 48 52.54 -39.53 7.12
CA LYS A 48 53.09 -40.62 6.32
C LYS A 48 54.62 -40.71 6.49
N ASP A 49 55.31 -39.58 6.53
CA ASP A 49 56.76 -39.57 6.75
C ASP A 49 57.14 -39.93 8.19
N PHE A 50 56.37 -39.48 9.18
CA PHE A 50 56.52 -39.87 10.58
C PHE A 50 56.31 -41.38 10.74
N HIS A 51 55.33 -41.96 10.03
CA HIS A 51 55.14 -43.41 10.03
C HIS A 51 56.38 -44.15 9.51
N LYS A 52 57.01 -43.67 8.42
CA LYS A 52 58.26 -44.26 7.91
C LYS A 52 59.39 -44.16 8.94
N MET A 53 59.61 -42.97 9.50
CA MET A 53 60.64 -42.72 10.52
C MET A 53 60.44 -43.60 11.76
N LYS A 54 59.19 -43.76 12.19
CA LYS A 54 58.83 -44.65 13.30
C LYS A 54 59.17 -46.11 12.99
N VAL A 55 58.86 -46.60 11.79
CA VAL A 55 59.20 -47.97 11.36
C VAL A 55 60.71 -48.18 11.32
N LEU A 56 61.48 -47.15 10.96
CA LEU A 56 62.94 -47.17 10.96
C LEU A 56 63.56 -46.99 12.37
N GLY A 57 62.76 -46.63 13.37
CA GLY A 57 63.20 -46.38 14.75
C GLY A 57 63.78 -44.97 14.98
N ASP A 58 63.62 -44.06 14.02
CA ASP A 58 64.16 -42.68 14.08
C ASP A 58 63.33 -41.75 14.99
N ILE A 59 62.06 -42.09 15.24
CA ILE A 59 61.16 -41.35 16.14
C ILE A 59 60.37 -42.29 17.06
N THR A 60 59.82 -41.75 18.15
CA THR A 60 59.00 -42.52 19.10
C THR A 60 57.55 -42.70 18.61
N GLU A 61 56.85 -43.66 19.20
CA GLU A 61 55.40 -43.85 19.02
C GLU A 61 54.63 -42.57 19.36
N GLU A 62 54.98 -41.90 20.46
CA GLU A 62 54.25 -40.70 20.90
C GLU A 62 54.32 -39.56 19.87
N ALA A 63 55.46 -39.41 19.18
CA ALA A 63 55.63 -38.41 18.13
C ALA A 63 54.71 -38.68 16.91
N TYR A 64 54.54 -39.95 16.56
CA TYR A 64 53.61 -40.36 15.50
C TYR A 64 52.15 -40.15 15.91
N GLU A 65 51.77 -40.57 17.12
CA GLU A 65 50.41 -40.42 17.63
C GLU A 65 50.00 -38.95 17.75
N ALA A 66 50.91 -38.06 18.16
CA ALA A 66 50.65 -36.62 18.23
C ALA A 66 50.30 -36.03 16.85
N GLU A 67 50.99 -36.44 15.79
CA GLU A 67 50.68 -36.01 14.42
C GLU A 67 49.35 -36.62 13.93
N ALA A 68 49.06 -37.88 14.30
CA ALA A 68 47.79 -38.53 13.96
C ALA A 68 46.58 -37.81 14.58
N VAL A 69 46.72 -37.35 15.83
CA VAL A 69 45.71 -36.52 16.51
C VAL A 69 45.48 -35.21 15.76
N THR A 70 46.53 -34.58 15.23
CA THR A 70 46.43 -33.35 14.45
C THR A 70 45.64 -33.56 13.15
N VAL A 71 45.92 -34.64 12.42
CA VAL A 71 45.17 -35.02 11.20
C VAL A 71 43.68 -35.28 11.51
N LYS A 72 43.40 -35.97 12.63
CA LYS A 72 42.03 -36.23 13.07
C LYS A 72 41.28 -34.93 13.39
N ALA A 73 41.89 -34.03 14.16
CA ALA A 73 41.29 -32.74 14.52
C ALA A 73 40.97 -31.88 13.29
N LEU A 74 41.86 -31.87 12.28
CA LEU A 74 41.63 -31.15 11.03
C LEU A 74 40.48 -31.75 10.21
N THR A 75 40.35 -33.08 10.22
CA THR A 75 39.25 -33.79 9.55
C THR A 75 37.90 -33.46 10.21
N GLU A 76 37.83 -33.52 11.54
CA GLU A 76 36.63 -33.14 12.30
C GLU A 76 36.25 -31.66 12.08
N LYS A 77 37.25 -30.77 11.99
CA LYS A 77 37.01 -29.36 11.67
C LYS A 77 36.42 -29.17 10.27
N ILE A 78 36.90 -29.90 9.26
CA ILE A 78 36.36 -29.87 7.90
C ILE A 78 34.91 -30.32 7.86
N GLU A 79 34.57 -31.41 8.55
CA GLU A 79 33.18 -31.88 8.64
C GLU A 79 32.27 -30.84 9.30
N THR A 80 32.77 -30.16 10.34
CA THR A 80 32.03 -29.09 11.02
C THR A 80 31.81 -27.90 10.09
N LEU A 81 32.83 -27.46 9.35
CA LEU A 81 32.72 -26.38 8.38
C LEU A 81 31.73 -26.71 7.26
N HIS A 82 31.72 -27.95 6.76
CA HIS A 82 30.72 -28.38 5.77
C HIS A 82 29.28 -28.28 6.31
N LYS A 83 29.05 -28.68 7.58
CA LYS A 83 27.74 -28.54 8.23
C LYS A 83 27.36 -27.07 8.38
N GLU A 84 28.27 -26.22 8.86
CA GLU A 84 28.03 -24.79 9.01
C GLU A 84 27.68 -24.11 7.67
N ILE A 85 28.41 -24.44 6.61
CA ILE A 85 28.14 -23.96 5.24
C ILE A 85 26.73 -24.37 4.78
N GLY A 86 26.32 -25.62 5.03
CA GLY A 86 24.97 -26.09 4.69
C GLY A 86 23.87 -25.37 5.49
N LEU A 87 24.13 -25.05 6.75
CA LEU A 87 23.19 -24.33 7.60
C LEU A 87 23.02 -22.86 7.19
N ILE A 88 24.07 -22.22 6.67
CA ILE A 88 24.02 -20.82 6.22
C ILE A 88 22.93 -20.61 5.15
N ASP A 89 22.82 -21.51 4.16
CA ASP A 89 21.82 -21.39 3.10
C ASP A 89 20.39 -21.62 3.64
N THR A 90 20.27 -22.54 4.60
CA THR A 90 19.00 -22.83 5.28
C THR A 90 18.54 -21.60 6.06
N TYR A 91 19.41 -21.03 6.91
CA TYR A 91 19.07 -19.86 7.72
C TYR A 91 18.85 -18.59 6.88
N LYS A 92 19.61 -18.42 5.77
CA LYS A 92 19.35 -17.34 4.80
C LYS A 92 17.92 -17.42 4.28
N THR A 93 17.50 -18.61 3.86
CA THR A 93 16.14 -18.83 3.33
C THR A 93 15.08 -18.56 4.39
N GLU A 94 15.24 -19.11 5.59
CA GLU A 94 14.30 -18.91 6.71
C GLU A 94 14.13 -17.43 7.09
N ASP A 95 15.25 -16.70 7.20
CA ASP A 95 15.22 -15.27 7.54
C ASP A 95 14.59 -14.42 6.42
N VAL A 96 14.88 -14.73 5.15
CA VAL A 96 14.27 -14.03 4.00
C VAL A 96 12.77 -14.29 3.95
N ASP A 97 12.34 -15.54 4.13
CA ASP A 97 10.93 -15.91 4.13
C ASP A 97 10.15 -15.25 5.27
N ALA A 98 10.75 -15.15 6.46
CA ALA A 98 10.17 -14.42 7.59
C ALA A 98 9.94 -12.93 7.25
N VAL A 99 10.92 -12.26 6.65
CA VAL A 99 10.77 -10.85 6.25
C VAL A 99 9.76 -10.69 5.11
N LEU A 100 9.71 -11.63 4.15
CA LEU A 100 8.70 -11.62 3.09
C LEU A 100 7.27 -11.77 3.65
N ALA A 101 7.08 -12.58 4.70
CA ALA A 101 5.80 -12.70 5.38
C ALA A 101 5.39 -11.37 6.04
N GLU A 102 6.32 -10.66 6.68
CA GLU A 102 6.08 -9.32 7.23
C GLU A 102 5.69 -8.31 6.14
N ILE A 103 6.36 -8.33 4.98
CA ILE A 103 6.04 -7.45 3.83
C ILE A 103 4.61 -7.74 3.34
N LYS A 104 4.23 -9.01 3.16
CA LYS A 104 2.88 -9.39 2.72
C LYS A 104 1.82 -8.90 3.70
N LYS A 105 2.08 -9.01 5.00
CA LYS A 105 1.17 -8.50 6.05
C LYS A 105 1.03 -6.98 5.96
N ALA A 106 2.14 -6.24 5.87
CA ALA A 106 2.12 -4.79 5.72
C ALA A 106 1.41 -4.32 4.44
N GLN A 107 1.53 -5.07 3.34
CA GLN A 107 0.78 -4.80 2.11
C GLN A 107 -0.73 -4.99 2.28
N ALA A 108 -1.16 -6.07 2.93
CA ALA A 108 -2.58 -6.31 3.19
C ALA A 108 -3.20 -5.20 4.05
N GLU A 109 -2.48 -4.75 5.09
CA GLU A 109 -2.89 -3.61 5.92
C GLU A 109 -3.00 -2.31 5.10
N ASN A 110 -2.05 -2.04 4.19
CA ASN A 110 -2.08 -0.87 3.31
C ASN A 110 -3.28 -0.87 2.36
N VAL A 111 -3.67 -2.02 1.82
CA VAL A 111 -4.86 -2.13 0.96
C VAL A 111 -6.13 -1.76 1.73
N GLY A 112 -6.22 -2.17 3.01
CA GLY A 112 -7.30 -1.78 3.91
C GLY A 112 -7.36 -0.26 4.15
N GLU A 113 -6.22 0.34 4.52
CA GLU A 113 -6.14 1.80 4.74
C GLU A 113 -6.43 2.60 3.47
N ALA A 114 -5.85 2.23 2.33
CA ALA A 114 -6.07 2.91 1.06
C ALA A 114 -7.54 2.81 0.60
N SER A 115 -8.17 1.66 0.80
CA SER A 115 -9.61 1.48 0.52
C SER A 115 -10.48 2.39 1.38
N ASN A 116 -10.13 2.54 2.66
CA ASN A 116 -10.81 3.46 3.58
C ASN A 116 -10.60 4.94 3.18
N GLU A 117 -9.38 5.35 2.84
CA GLU A 117 -9.09 6.71 2.35
C GLU A 117 -9.84 7.02 1.05
N VAL A 118 -9.84 6.09 0.08
CA VAL A 118 -10.61 6.23 -1.17
C VAL A 118 -12.11 6.33 -0.87
N SER A 119 -12.62 5.55 0.09
CA SER A 119 -14.03 5.64 0.51
C SER A 119 -14.34 6.99 1.14
N GLN A 120 -13.48 7.51 2.02
CA GLN A 120 -13.61 8.86 2.56
C GLN A 120 -13.66 9.92 1.46
N ILE A 121 -12.75 9.85 0.48
CA ILE A 121 -12.72 10.78 -0.65
C ILE A 121 -14.04 10.70 -1.43
N LYS A 122 -14.53 9.50 -1.75
CA LYS A 122 -15.80 9.31 -2.46
C LYS A 122 -16.97 9.94 -1.70
N TYR A 123 -17.08 9.73 -0.39
CA TYR A 123 -18.16 10.31 0.41
C TYR A 123 -18.03 11.84 0.55
N LYS A 124 -16.81 12.38 0.68
CA LYS A 124 -16.57 13.84 0.65
C LYS A 124 -17.02 14.47 -0.67
N MET A 125 -16.74 13.82 -1.80
CA MET A 125 -17.20 14.29 -3.09
C MET A 125 -18.73 14.24 -3.24
N GLN A 126 -19.38 13.20 -2.70
CA GLN A 126 -20.85 13.13 -2.65
C GLN A 126 -21.45 14.24 -1.79
N GLN A 127 -20.81 14.55 -0.66
CA GLN A 127 -21.19 15.68 0.20
C GLN A 127 -21.07 17.02 -0.53
N ALA A 128 -19.93 17.27 -1.18
CA ALA A 128 -19.73 18.48 -1.97
C ALA A 128 -20.77 18.61 -3.11
N LYS A 129 -21.09 17.51 -3.79
CA LYS A 129 -22.17 17.47 -4.81
C LYS A 129 -23.52 17.86 -4.20
N LEU A 130 -23.86 17.31 -3.03
CA LEU A 130 -25.11 17.64 -2.35
C LEU A 130 -25.16 19.12 -1.94
N GLU A 131 -24.09 19.64 -1.35
CA GLU A 131 -23.97 21.05 -0.94
C GLU A 131 -24.13 22.00 -2.12
N TYR A 132 -23.52 21.67 -3.26
CA TYR A 132 -23.69 22.42 -4.50
C TYR A 132 -25.15 22.43 -4.98
N LEU A 133 -25.82 21.27 -5.01
CA LEU A 133 -27.24 21.20 -5.41
C LEU A 133 -28.17 21.89 -4.40
N GLN A 134 -27.83 21.88 -3.12
CA GLN A 134 -28.53 22.66 -2.08
C GLN A 134 -28.41 24.16 -2.34
N LYS A 135 -27.21 24.66 -2.65
CA LYS A 135 -27.00 26.08 -3.00
C LYS A 135 -27.81 26.50 -4.22
N ILE A 136 -27.95 25.62 -5.19
CA ILE A 136 -28.84 25.83 -6.34
C ILE A 136 -30.30 25.94 -5.90
N ALA A 137 -30.77 25.02 -5.05
CA ALA A 137 -32.14 25.05 -4.55
C ALA A 137 -32.42 26.30 -3.70
N GLU A 138 -31.45 26.76 -2.91
CA GLU A 138 -31.52 28.03 -2.16
C GLU A 138 -31.63 29.23 -3.12
N ALA A 139 -30.81 29.29 -4.17
CA ALA A 139 -30.86 30.36 -5.17
C ALA A 139 -32.23 30.43 -5.88
N ARG A 140 -32.86 29.27 -6.13
CA ARG A 140 -34.25 29.20 -6.61
C ARG A 140 -35.21 29.88 -5.63
N GLU A 141 -35.10 29.59 -4.33
CA GLU A 141 -35.98 30.21 -3.33
C GLU A 141 -35.80 31.74 -3.26
N GLU A 142 -34.56 32.21 -3.34
CA GLU A 142 -34.24 33.64 -3.40
C GLU A 142 -34.86 34.31 -4.63
N TYR A 143 -34.74 33.67 -5.81
CA TYR A 143 -35.39 34.13 -7.02
C TYR A 143 -36.91 34.25 -6.85
N TRP A 144 -37.57 33.20 -6.34
CA TRP A 144 -39.02 33.23 -6.12
C TRP A 144 -39.46 34.30 -5.13
N LYS A 145 -38.64 34.59 -4.11
CA LYS A 145 -38.88 35.72 -3.19
C LYS A 145 -38.77 37.05 -3.94
N ALA A 146 -37.74 37.26 -4.75
CA ALA A 146 -37.52 38.49 -5.49
C ALA A 146 -38.67 38.82 -6.46
N VAL A 147 -39.17 37.82 -7.19
CA VAL A 147 -40.24 37.99 -8.18
C VAL A 147 -41.65 37.86 -7.60
N SER A 148 -41.78 37.56 -6.30
CA SER A 148 -43.08 37.29 -5.66
C SER A 148 -44.06 38.46 -5.76
N THR A 149 -43.58 39.68 -5.54
CA THR A 149 -44.39 40.90 -5.62
C THR A 149 -44.88 41.16 -7.04
N GLU A 150 -43.99 41.02 -8.03
CA GLU A 150 -44.35 41.17 -9.44
C GLU A 150 -45.37 40.12 -9.88
N ASN A 151 -45.18 38.87 -9.46
CA ASN A 151 -46.13 37.80 -9.71
C ASN A 151 -47.51 38.11 -9.10
N ARG A 152 -47.56 38.61 -7.86
CA ARG A 152 -48.82 39.04 -7.22
C ARG A 152 -49.49 40.20 -7.97
N LEU A 153 -48.71 41.20 -8.39
CA LEU A 153 -49.21 42.32 -9.18
C LEU A 153 -49.79 41.86 -10.52
N ASN A 154 -49.04 41.03 -11.26
CA ASN A 154 -49.48 40.47 -12.54
C ASN A 154 -50.79 39.68 -12.38
N ASN A 155 -50.93 38.88 -11.32
CA ASN A 155 -52.18 38.17 -11.02
C ASN A 155 -53.36 39.12 -10.78
N ILE A 156 -53.14 40.24 -10.10
CA ILE A 156 -54.19 41.27 -9.90
C ILE A 156 -54.57 41.91 -11.24
N LEU A 157 -53.60 42.29 -12.07
CA LEU A 157 -53.85 42.89 -13.38
C LEU A 157 -54.63 41.96 -14.32
N VAL A 158 -54.36 40.65 -14.26
CA VAL A 158 -55.15 39.66 -15.00
C VAL A 158 -56.59 39.62 -14.50
N LYS A 159 -56.80 39.57 -13.18
CA LYS A 159 -58.16 39.57 -12.59
C LYS A 159 -58.97 40.83 -12.93
N LEU A 160 -58.31 41.97 -13.09
CA LEU A 160 -58.94 43.23 -13.48
C LEU A 160 -59.15 43.36 -15.01
N GLY A 161 -58.83 42.33 -15.79
CA GLY A 161 -58.94 42.36 -17.26
C GLY A 161 -57.93 43.30 -17.94
N LYS A 162 -56.90 43.75 -17.22
CA LYS A 162 -55.84 44.62 -17.74
C LYS A 162 -54.71 43.86 -18.42
N LYS A 163 -54.63 42.54 -18.18
CA LYS A 163 -53.66 41.64 -18.80
C LYS A 163 -54.35 40.31 -19.14
N ASN A 164 -54.05 39.74 -20.31
CA ASN A 164 -54.67 38.48 -20.73
C ASN A 164 -54.12 37.27 -19.96
N GLN A 165 -52.84 37.30 -19.59
CA GLN A 165 -52.16 36.18 -18.93
C GLN A 165 -51.08 36.67 -17.97
N ASN A 166 -50.81 35.89 -16.92
CA ASN A 166 -49.66 36.08 -16.07
C ASN A 166 -48.52 35.19 -16.58
N TYR A 167 -47.53 35.81 -17.21
CA TYR A 167 -46.27 35.16 -17.55
C TYR A 167 -45.17 35.73 -16.67
N LEU A 168 -44.49 34.83 -15.98
CA LEU A 168 -43.26 35.09 -15.24
C LEU A 168 -42.32 33.93 -15.54
N SER A 169 -41.10 34.22 -15.99
CA SER A 169 -40.12 33.19 -16.31
C SER A 169 -39.86 32.28 -15.12
N GLY A 170 -39.63 30.99 -15.37
CA GLY A 170 -39.22 30.07 -14.30
C GLY A 170 -37.82 30.40 -13.78
N ALA A 171 -37.49 29.97 -12.56
CA ALA A 171 -36.16 30.19 -11.98
C ALA A 171 -35.04 29.64 -12.88
N TYR A 172 -35.23 28.48 -13.49
CA TYR A 172 -34.27 27.91 -14.45
C TYR A 172 -34.09 28.79 -15.70
N GLU A 173 -35.17 29.36 -16.23
CA GLU A 173 -35.13 30.22 -17.43
C GLU A 173 -34.53 31.59 -17.13
N ALA A 174 -34.83 32.15 -15.97
CA ALA A 174 -34.38 33.47 -15.55
C ALA A 174 -32.93 33.50 -15.08
N ILE A 175 -32.43 32.38 -14.53
CA ILE A 175 -31.07 32.24 -13.99
C ILE A 175 -30.14 31.51 -14.97
N GLY A 176 -30.67 30.80 -15.98
CA GLY A 176 -29.88 29.99 -16.93
C GLY A 176 -28.76 30.79 -17.60
N PHE A 177 -27.56 30.27 -17.89
CA PHE A 177 -27.12 28.91 -18.17
C PHE A 177 -25.61 28.83 -17.81
N ALA A 178 -25.23 28.31 -16.64
CA ALA A 178 -23.85 27.88 -16.46
C ALA A 178 -23.70 26.57 -17.26
N GLY A 179 -23.01 26.62 -18.40
CA GLY A 179 -22.85 25.45 -19.27
C GLY A 179 -22.16 24.31 -18.53
N TYR A 180 -22.90 23.27 -18.17
CA TYR A 180 -22.34 22.04 -17.62
C TYR A 180 -22.04 21.10 -18.79
N GLY A 181 -20.77 20.75 -18.96
CA GLY A 181 -20.31 19.92 -20.07
C GLY A 181 -20.97 18.54 -20.06
N ASN A 182 -21.35 18.06 -21.24
CA ASN A 182 -21.84 16.70 -21.49
C ASN A 182 -20.72 15.68 -21.28
N GLY A 183 -20.40 15.39 -20.02
CA GLY A 183 -19.52 14.28 -19.66
C GLY A 183 -20.32 12.97 -19.67
N TYR A 184 -20.05 12.07 -20.60
CA TYR A 184 -20.56 10.71 -20.51
C TYR A 184 -19.69 9.92 -19.53
N SER A 185 -19.98 9.99 -18.23
CA SER A 185 -19.40 9.11 -17.21
C SER A 185 -20.48 8.55 -16.30
N THR A 186 -20.53 7.23 -16.19
CA THR A 186 -21.50 6.44 -15.40
C THR A 186 -21.26 6.48 -13.89
N THR A 187 -20.56 7.50 -13.39
CA THR A 187 -20.27 7.61 -11.95
C THR A 187 -21.24 8.59 -11.27
N ASN A 188 -21.85 8.17 -10.16
CA ASN A 188 -22.78 8.97 -9.33
C ASN A 188 -22.19 10.29 -8.78
N LEU A 189 -20.92 10.57 -9.06
CA LEU A 189 -20.19 11.76 -8.65
C LEU A 189 -20.35 12.93 -9.63
N MET A 190 -20.81 12.67 -10.86
CA MET A 190 -21.09 13.73 -11.82
C MET A 190 -22.37 14.46 -11.44
N VAL A 191 -22.34 15.79 -11.47
CA VAL A 191 -23.54 16.62 -11.44
C VAL A 191 -24.19 16.54 -12.82
N GLN A 192 -25.35 15.90 -12.90
CA GLN A 192 -26.07 15.77 -14.15
C GLN A 192 -26.97 16.99 -14.40
N GLN A 193 -27.19 17.32 -15.67
CA GLN A 193 -27.99 18.49 -16.04
C GLN A 193 -29.44 18.40 -15.53
N ASN A 194 -30.02 17.21 -15.48
CA ASN A 194 -31.33 16.96 -14.89
C ASN A 194 -31.34 17.20 -13.36
N GLU A 195 -30.27 16.86 -12.63
CA GLU A 195 -30.19 17.14 -11.19
C GLU A 195 -30.18 18.64 -10.91
N VAL A 196 -29.46 19.41 -11.74
CA VAL A 196 -29.44 20.88 -11.67
C VAL A 196 -30.80 21.47 -12.07
N PHE A 197 -31.41 20.94 -13.14
CA PHE A 197 -32.75 21.32 -13.56
C PHE A 197 -33.77 21.08 -12.46
N ASP A 198 -33.75 19.90 -11.82
CA ASP A 198 -34.66 19.53 -10.74
C ASP A 198 -34.46 20.41 -9.50
N ALA A 199 -33.21 20.73 -9.16
CA ALA A 199 -32.90 21.65 -8.07
C ALA A 199 -33.37 23.09 -8.37
N LEU A 200 -33.12 23.60 -9.59
CA LEU A 200 -33.52 24.97 -10.00
C LEU A 200 -35.02 25.14 -10.21
N ASN A 201 -35.70 24.17 -10.82
CA ASN A 201 -37.13 24.30 -11.11
C ASN A 201 -38.01 23.84 -9.96
N TYR A 202 -37.65 22.71 -9.34
CA TYR A 202 -38.51 22.06 -8.36
C TYR A 202 -37.97 22.12 -6.93
N GLY A 203 -36.74 22.58 -6.72
CA GLY A 203 -36.08 22.51 -5.40
C GLY A 203 -35.83 21.07 -4.96
N ARG A 204 -35.83 20.11 -5.90
CA ARG A 204 -35.68 18.69 -5.60
C ARG A 204 -34.22 18.29 -5.68
N LEU A 205 -33.75 17.64 -4.62
CA LEU A 205 -32.42 17.08 -4.53
C LEU A 205 -32.46 15.58 -4.85
N PRO A 206 -31.46 15.02 -5.57
CA PRO A 206 -31.46 13.63 -5.97
C PRO A 206 -31.32 12.68 -4.76
N SER A 207 -32.33 11.82 -4.56
CA SER A 207 -32.38 10.83 -3.47
C SER A 207 -31.14 9.92 -3.38
N PRO A 208 -30.53 9.45 -4.48
CA PRO A 208 -29.30 8.66 -4.41
C PRO A 208 -28.13 9.41 -3.77
N THR A 209 -27.97 10.70 -4.08
CA THR A 209 -26.90 11.54 -3.52
C THR A 209 -27.11 11.79 -2.03
N ILE A 210 -28.36 12.08 -1.62
CA ILE A 210 -28.72 12.23 -0.19
C ILE A 210 -28.40 10.93 0.57
N SER A 211 -28.88 9.79 0.05
CA SER A 211 -28.68 8.48 0.68
C SER A 211 -27.20 8.12 0.80
N ALA A 212 -26.38 8.45 -0.21
CA ALA A 212 -24.94 8.24 -0.17
C ALA A 212 -24.26 9.09 0.91
N VAL A 213 -24.64 10.36 1.07
CA VAL A 213 -24.11 11.24 2.12
C VAL A 213 -24.51 10.72 3.51
N GLU A 214 -25.77 10.36 3.71
CA GLU A 214 -26.23 9.78 4.99
C GLU A 214 -25.49 8.49 5.34
N LYS A 215 -25.26 7.62 4.35
CA LYS A 215 -24.46 6.41 4.53
C LYS A 215 -23.02 6.74 4.92
N GLY A 216 -22.41 7.74 4.26
CA GLY A 216 -21.07 8.22 4.58
C GLY A 216 -20.96 8.75 6.01
N LYS A 217 -21.96 9.50 6.48
CA LYS A 217 -22.05 10.01 7.86
C LYS A 217 -22.19 8.88 8.88
N LYS A 218 -23.12 7.95 8.65
CA LYS A 218 -23.33 6.76 9.51
C LYS A 218 -22.08 5.89 9.63
N ALA A 219 -21.32 5.78 8.55
CA ALA A 219 -20.08 5.01 8.52
C ALA A 219 -18.85 5.80 9.03
N GLY A 220 -19.01 7.06 9.47
CA GLY A 220 -17.92 7.88 10.02
C GLY A 220 -16.92 8.40 8.98
N TYR A 221 -17.23 8.30 7.68
CA TYR A 221 -16.35 8.77 6.61
C TYR A 221 -16.40 10.28 6.39
N ILE A 222 -17.52 10.92 6.75
CA ILE A 222 -17.78 12.35 6.63
C ILE A 222 -18.64 12.85 7.80
N LYS A 223 -18.65 14.17 8.04
CA LYS A 223 -19.43 14.82 9.11
C LYS A 223 -20.79 15.30 8.59
#